data_AF-A0A524QF94-F1
#
_entry.id   AF-A0A524QF94-F1
#
_cell.length_a   1.000
_cell.length_b   1.000
_cell.length_c   1.000
_cell.angle_alpha   90.00
_cell.angle_beta   90.00
_cell.angle_gamma   90.00
#
_symmetry.space_group_name_H-M   'P 1'
#
loop_
_entity.id
_entity.type
_entity.pdbx_description
1 polymer ?
#
loop_
_entity_poly.entity_id
_entity_poly.type
_entity_poly.pdbx_seq_one_letter_code
_entity_poly.pdbx_strand_id
1 'polypeptide(L)' 'MTEDKKATRLSKAAREFNVGIQTIVDFLHKKGFDISTDPNNKIPPEAYLLILKEYSSDLNV' A
#
# COMPACT_ATOMS: atom_id res chain seq x y z
N MET A 1 11.29 17.32 -13.31
CA MET A 1 11.14 15.92 -12.89
C MET A 1 9.81 15.83 -12.19
N THR A 2 8.72 15.67 -12.95
CA THR A 2 7.38 15.59 -12.36
C THR A 2 7.14 14.13 -12.06
N GLU A 3 7.29 13.76 -10.80
CA GLU A 3 6.94 12.43 -10.32
C GLU A 3 5.45 12.20 -10.61
N ASP A 4 5.17 11.45 -11.67
CA ASP A 4 3.94 10.70 -11.83
C ASP A 4 3.77 9.82 -10.59
N LYS A 5 3.18 10.38 -9.52
CA LYS A 5 2.64 9.66 -8.37
C LYS A 5 1.47 8.79 -8.87
N LYS A 6 1.78 7.79 -9.69
CA LYS A 6 0.82 6.81 -10.17
C LYS A 6 0.35 6.05 -8.95
N ALA A 7 -0.87 6.35 -8.52
CA ALA A 7 -1.57 5.57 -7.52
C ALA A 7 -1.33 4.08 -7.79
N THR A 8 -0.61 3.42 -6.90
CA THR A 8 -0.22 2.03 -7.06
C THR A 8 -1.43 1.17 -6.77
N ARG A 9 -1.68 0.16 -7.61
CA ARG A 9 -2.77 -0.78 -7.33
C ARG A 9 -2.47 -1.56 -6.07
N LEU A 10 -3.50 -1.81 -5.27
CA LEU A 10 -3.44 -2.58 -4.03
C LEU A 10 -2.79 -3.95 -4.24
N SER A 11 -3.16 -4.64 -5.32
CA SER A 11 -2.55 -5.92 -5.70
C SER A 11 -1.04 -5.82 -5.97
N LYS A 12 -0.58 -4.71 -6.55
CA LYS A 12 0.84 -4.51 -6.83
C LYS A 12 1.61 -4.30 -5.53
N ALA A 13 1.12 -3.44 -4.64
CA ALA A 13 1.74 -3.22 -3.33
C ALA A 13 1.75 -4.50 -2.48
N ALA A 14 0.63 -5.20 -2.38
CA ALA A 14 0.53 -6.49 -1.68
C ALA A 14 1.60 -7.49 -2.15
N ARG A 15 1.78 -7.61 -3.46
CA ARG A 15 2.76 -8.52 -4.05
C ARG A 15 4.21 -8.05 -3.90
N GLU A 16 4.43 -6.74 -3.89
CA GLU A 16 5.76 -6.12 -3.72
C GLU A 16 6.28 -6.28 -2.29
N PHE A 17 5.40 -6.13 -1.29
CA PHE A 17 5.74 -6.33 0.12
C PHE A 17 5.57 -7.77 0.59
N ASN A 18 5.03 -8.67 -0.25
CA ASN A 18 4.67 -10.04 0.13
C ASN A 18 3.67 -10.10 1.31
N VAL A 19 2.78 -9.10 1.37
CA VAL A 19 1.78 -8.92 2.41
C VAL A 19 0.38 -9.10 1.81
N GLY A 20 -0.54 -9.69 2.57
CA GLY A 20 -1.93 -9.82 2.15
C GLY A 20 -2.58 -8.46 1.88
N ILE A 21 -3.39 -8.38 0.81
CA ILE A 21 -4.23 -7.21 0.50
C ILE A 21 -5.02 -6.76 1.73
N GLN A 22 -5.61 -7.73 2.43
CA GLN A 22 -6.43 -7.51 3.61
C GLN A 22 -5.65 -6.85 4.74
N THR A 23 -4.41 -7.27 4.97
CA THR A 23 -3.51 -6.71 5.99
C THR A 23 -3.12 -5.27 5.67
N ILE A 24 -2.83 -4.99 4.40
CA ILE A 24 -2.54 -3.64 3.93
C ILE A 24 -3.75 -2.73 4.14
N VAL A 25 -4.95 -3.18 3.76
CA VAL A 25 -6.19 -2.42 3.95
C VAL A 25 -6.46 -2.17 5.43
N ASP A 26 -6.35 -3.19 6.28
CA ASP A 26 -6.56 -3.06 7.72
C ASP A 26 -5.60 -2.04 8.36
N PHE A 27 -4.33 -2.06 7.95
CA PHE A 27 -3.33 -1.08 8.37
C PHE A 27 -3.71 0.34 7.94
N LEU A 28 -4.18 0.51 6.71
CA LEU A 28 -4.56 1.82 6.18
C LEU A 28 -5.85 2.35 6.81
N HIS A 29 -6.83 1.48 7.04
CA HIS A 29 -8.05 1.79 7.80
C HIS A 29 -7.70 2.28 9.21
N LYS A 30 -6.75 1.64 9.90
CA LYS A 30 -6.26 2.09 11.21
C LYS A 30 -5.58 3.47 11.17
N LYS A 31 -5.03 3.87 10.02
CA LYS A 31 -4.46 5.20 9.79
C LYS A 31 -5.50 6.25 9.36
N GLY A 32 -6.75 5.84 9.14
CA GLY A 32 -7.85 6.72 8.72
C GLY A 32 -8.05 6.80 7.21
N PHE A 33 -7.46 5.90 6.42
CA PHE A 33 -7.73 5.79 4.99
C PHE A 33 -8.84 4.76 4.77
N ASP A 34 -9.90 5.13 4.05
CA ASP A 34 -10.96 4.20 3.65
C ASP A 34 -10.62 3.58 2.29
N ILE A 35 -10.19 2.33 2.28
CA ILE A 35 -9.66 1.64 1.09
C ILE A 35 -10.27 0.26 1.00
N SER A 36 -11.06 -0.01 -0.03
CA SER A 36 -11.57 -1.36 -0.28
C SER A 36 -10.46 -2.39 -0.55
N THR A 37 -10.74 -3.63 -0.19
CA THR A 37 -9.90 -4.84 -0.38
C THR A 37 -9.84 -5.32 -1.82
N ASP A 38 -10.35 -4.53 -2.75
CA ASP A 38 -10.28 -4.83 -4.17
C ASP A 38 -8.84 -4.78 -4.67
N PRO A 39 -8.31 -5.84 -5.31
CA PRO A 39 -6.95 -5.85 -5.87
C PRO A 39 -6.72 -4.74 -6.91
N ASN A 40 -7.79 -4.31 -7.58
CA ASN A 40 -7.78 -3.23 -8.55
C ASN A 40 -7.91 -1.84 -7.91
N ASN A 41 -8.10 -1.76 -6.59
CA ASN A 41 -8.21 -0.49 -5.89
C ASN A 41 -6.90 0.28 -6.00
N LYS A 42 -7.01 1.59 -6.14
CA LYS A 42 -5.87 2.49 -6.22
C LYS A 42 -5.49 2.92 -4.81
N ILE A 43 -4.27 2.61 -4.40
CA ILE A 43 -3.70 3.13 -3.18
C ILE A 43 -3.24 4.57 -3.47
N PRO A 44 -3.74 5.57 -2.73
CA PRO A 44 -3.22 6.92 -2.84
C PRO A 44 -1.74 6.94 -2.43
N PRO A 45 -0.92 7.82 -3.03
CA PRO A 45 0.53 7.83 -2.77
C PRO A 45 0.87 8.02 -1.29
N GLU A 46 0.06 8.76 -0.53
CA GLU A 46 0.23 8.93 0.92
C GLU A 46 0.06 7.61 1.69
N ALA A 47 -1.00 6.85 1.37
CA ALA A 47 -1.20 5.52 1.91
C ALA A 47 -0.07 4.57 1.50
N TYR A 48 0.35 4.61 0.23
CA TYR A 48 1.44 3.78 -0.26
C TYR A 48 2.77 4.08 0.46
N LEU A 49 3.08 5.34 0.74
CA LEU A 49 4.25 5.72 1.53
C LEU A 49 4.20 5.18 2.96
N LEU A 50 3.01 5.10 3.57
CA LEU A 50 2.86 4.51 4.91
C LEU A 50 3.10 3.00 4.89
N ILE A 51 2.53 2.29 3.89
CA ILE A 51 2.77 0.86 3.68
C ILE A 51 4.27 0.64 3.45
N LEU A 52 4.87 1.42 2.55
CA LEU A 52 6.28 1.29 2.23
C LEU A 52 7.15 1.54 3.46
N LYS A 53 6.85 2.56 4.27
CA LYS A 53 7.59 2.82 5.50
C LYS A 53 7.46 1.68 6.54
N GLU A 54 6.28 1.07 6.65
CA GLU A 54 6.03 0.00 7.61
C GLU A 54 6.62 -1.35 7.15
N TYR A 55 6.34 -1.73 5.89
CA TYR A 55 6.64 -3.06 5.35
C TYR A 55 7.96 -3.12 4.56
N SER A 56 8.49 -2.00 4.06
CA SER A 56 9.82 -2.00 3.40
C SER A 56 10.96 -2.18 4.39
N SER A 57 10.75 -1.92 5.69
CA SER A 57 11.75 -2.20 6.73
C SER A 57 11.90 -3.69 7.04
N ASP A 58 10.88 -4.51 6.75
CA ASP A 58 10.89 -5.96 7.01
C ASP A 58 11.64 -6.74 5.90
N LEU A 59 11.85 -6.13 4.72
CA LEU A 59 12.51 -6.74 3.56
C LEU A 59 14.05 -6.78 3.65
N ASN A 60 14.68 -6.39 4.77
CA ASN A 60 16.14 -6.37 4.94
C ASN A 60 16.65 -7.51 5.84
N VAL A 61 16.38 -8.77 5.48
CA VAL A 61 17.06 -9.97 5.99
C VAL A 61 17.58 -10.82 4.85
#